data_AF-A0AAE1CY31-F1
#
_entry.id   AF-A0AAE1CY31-F1
#
_cell.length_a   1.000
_cell.length_b   1.000
_cell.length_c   1.000
_cell.angle_alpha   90.00
_cell.angle_beta   90.00
_cell.angle_gamma   90.00
#
_symmetry.space_group_name_H-M   'P 1'
#
loop_
_entity.id
_entity.type
_entity.pdbx_description
1 polymer ?
#
loop_
_entity_poly.entity_id
_entity_poly.type
_entity_poly.pdbx_seq_one_letter_code
_entity_poly.pdbx_strand_id
1 'polypeptide(L)'
;MLQTINRLASLSTCYMLQTINRLVSLSTGYMLQTINRLVSLSTCYILQTINRLVSLSTGYMLQTINRLASLSTGYMLQTINRLVILPTGYMRQTINRLVSLPTSYMLQTINRLVSLSTGYMLQTINRLVSLPTGYMLQTINRLVSLSTDYILQTINRK
;
A
#
# COMPACT_ATOMS: atom_id res chain seq x y z
N MET A 1 1.73 27.47 -6.22
CA MET A 1 0.62 26.49 -6.35
C MET A 1 0.45 26.19 -7.84
N LEU A 2 0.57 24.94 -8.29
CA LEU A 2 0.21 24.59 -9.67
C LEU A 2 -1.20 23.99 -9.67
N GLN A 3 -2.13 24.64 -10.39
CA GLN A 3 -3.54 24.27 -10.38
C GLN A 3 -3.79 23.00 -11.19
N THR A 4 -3.37 22.96 -12.46
CA THR A 4 -3.55 21.79 -13.31
C THR A 4 -2.38 21.62 -14.25
N ILE A 5 -1.77 20.43 -14.27
CA ILE A 5 -0.71 20.07 -15.21
C ILE A 5 -1.19 18.90 -16.06
N ASN A 6 -1.20 19.07 -17.39
CA ASN A 6 -1.57 17.99 -18.28
C ASN A 6 -0.46 16.95 -18.40
N ARG A 7 0.76 17.40 -18.70
CA ARG A 7 1.93 16.54 -18.83
C ARG A 7 3.15 17.28 -18.33
N LEU A 8 3.93 16.62 -17.50
CA LEU A 8 5.25 17.08 -17.08
C LEU A 8 6.20 15.89 -17.06
N ALA A 9 7.43 16.11 -17.53
CA ALA A 9 8.45 15.06 -17.48
C ALA A 9 8.91 14.90 -16.03
N SER A 10 9.53 15.93 -15.47
CA SER A 10 10.15 15.87 -14.16
C SER A 10 9.84 17.09 -13.33
N LEU A 11 9.78 16.89 -12.02
CA LEU A 11 9.77 17.96 -11.02
C LEU A 11 10.66 17.55 -9.85
N SER A 12 11.54 18.45 -9.42
CA SER A 12 12.38 18.17 -8.25
C SER A 12 11.55 18.22 -6.98
N THR A 13 10.94 19.37 -6.71
CA THR A 13 10.19 19.64 -5.50
C THR A 13 8.85 20.28 -5.81
N CYS A 14 7.83 19.88 -5.08
CA CYS A 14 6.54 20.55 -5.09
C CYS A 14 5.96 20.61 -3.68
N TYR A 15 5.60 21.82 -3.26
CA TYR A 15 4.90 21.98 -1.99
C TYR A 15 3.42 21.60 -2.11
N MET A 16 2.74 22.09 -3.14
CA MET A 16 1.33 21.82 -3.37
C MET A 16 1.02 21.64 -4.86
N LEU A 17 0.49 20.47 -5.19
CA LEU A 17 -0.01 20.12 -6.51
C LEU A 17 -1.48 19.71 -6.40
N GLN A 18 -2.35 20.45 -7.09
CA GLN A 18 -3.79 20.17 -7.13
C GLN A 18 -4.07 18.99 -8.07
N THR A 19 -3.97 19.19 -9.38
CA THR A 19 -4.27 18.13 -10.34
C THR A 19 -3.14 17.93 -11.34
N ILE A 20 -2.71 16.68 -11.53
CA ILE A 20 -1.82 16.30 -12.63
C ILE A 20 -2.32 15.06 -13.37
N ASN A 21 -2.39 15.19 -14.69
CA ASN A 21 -2.81 14.08 -15.54
C ASN A 21 -1.68 13.07 -15.72
N ARG A 22 -0.47 13.54 -16.05
CA ARG A 22 0.70 12.67 -16.24
C ARG A 22 1.99 13.33 -15.76
N LEU A 23 2.71 12.63 -14.90
CA LEU A 23 4.06 12.98 -14.46
C LEU A 23 4.97 11.77 -14.61
N VAL A 24 6.19 11.96 -15.12
CA VAL A 24 7.15 10.85 -15.16
C VAL A 24 7.83 10.74 -13.80
N SER A 25 8.48 11.79 -13.32
CA SER A 25 9.20 11.75 -12.04
C SER A 25 8.90 12.96 -11.14
N LEU A 26 8.78 12.67 -9.85
CA LEU A 26 8.80 13.68 -8.80
C LEU A 26 9.75 13.22 -7.68
N SER A 27 10.71 14.06 -7.31
CA SER A 27 11.63 13.69 -6.22
C SER A 27 10.92 13.85 -4.86
N THR A 28 10.39 15.04 -4.58
CA THR A 28 9.73 15.33 -3.29
C THR A 28 8.41 16.07 -3.50
N GLY A 29 7.32 15.49 -2.98
CA GLY A 29 6.01 16.13 -2.91
C GLY A 29 5.50 16.23 -1.47
N TYR A 30 5.11 17.43 -1.04
CA TYR A 30 4.53 17.63 0.30
C TYR A 30 3.03 17.34 0.30
N MET A 31 2.26 18.05 -0.52
CA MET A 31 0.81 17.90 -0.65
C MET A 31 0.41 17.64 -2.11
N LEU A 32 0.05 16.41 -2.41
CA LEU A 32 -0.42 15.98 -3.73
C LEU A 32 -1.89 15.57 -3.63
N GLN A 33 -2.78 16.33 -4.28
CA GLN A 33 -4.22 16.08 -4.22
C GLN A 33 -4.62 14.97 -5.20
N THR A 34 -4.63 15.24 -6.51
CA THR A 34 -5.08 14.28 -7.52
C THR A 34 -4.02 14.04 -8.58
N ILE A 35 -3.57 12.78 -8.67
CA ILE A 35 -2.61 12.33 -9.68
C ILE A 35 -3.22 11.19 -10.49
N ASN A 36 -3.39 11.38 -11.80
CA ASN A 36 -3.91 10.31 -12.65
C ASN A 36 -2.84 9.26 -12.96
N ARG A 37 -1.64 9.68 -13.35
CA ARG A 37 -0.53 8.78 -13.65
C ARG A 37 0.80 9.37 -13.20
N LEU A 38 1.52 8.62 -12.39
CA LEU A 38 2.91 8.91 -12.00
C LEU A 38 3.76 7.66 -12.19
N VAL A 39 4.95 7.82 -12.77
CA VAL A 39 5.88 6.69 -12.91
C VAL A 39 6.65 6.55 -11.60
N SER A 40 7.44 7.55 -11.21
CA SER A 40 8.26 7.47 -10.00
C SER A 40 8.04 8.65 -9.05
N LEU A 41 7.95 8.33 -7.77
CA LEU A 41 7.96 9.28 -6.67
C LEU A 41 8.97 8.83 -5.62
N SER A 42 9.98 9.65 -5.30
CA SER A 42 10.92 9.25 -4.25
C SER A 42 10.28 9.42 -2.88
N THR A 43 9.83 10.63 -2.55
CA THR A 43 9.27 10.93 -1.23
C THR A 43 7.95 11.69 -1.34
N CYS A 44 6.96 11.23 -0.58
CA CYS A 44 5.68 11.93 -0.43
C CYS A 44 5.22 11.99 1.02
N TYR A 45 4.90 13.19 1.48
CA TYR A 45 4.31 13.38 2.81
C TYR A 45 2.81 13.08 2.80
N ILE A 46 2.04 13.76 1.95
CA ILE A 46 0.59 13.58 1.85
C ILE A 46 0.20 13.41 0.38
N LEU A 47 -0.42 12.25 0.10
CA LEU A 47 -1.02 11.93 -1.19
C LEU A 47 -2.48 11.55 -0.97
N GLN A 48 -3.40 12.33 -1.53
CA GLN A 48 -4.83 12.10 -1.37
C GLN A 48 -5.32 11.03 -2.33
N THR A 49 -5.24 11.28 -3.64
CA THR A 49 -5.74 10.35 -4.65
C THR A 49 -4.72 10.11 -5.75
N ILE A 50 -4.39 8.84 -5.98
CA ILE A 50 -3.62 8.43 -7.16
C ILE A 50 -4.28 7.26 -7.88
N ASN A 51 -4.50 7.44 -9.18
CA ASN A 51 -5.10 6.40 -10.00
C ASN A 51 -4.07 5.31 -10.35
N ARG A 52 -2.87 5.72 -10.77
CA ARG A 52 -1.79 4.80 -11.13
C ARG A 52 -0.44 5.37 -10.73
N LEU A 53 0.26 4.60 -9.90
CA LEU A 53 1.65 4.84 -9.53
C LEU A 53 2.48 3.59 -9.82
N VAL A 54 3.61 3.74 -10.50
CA VAL A 54 4.50 2.59 -10.74
C VAL A 54 5.34 2.35 -9.50
N SER A 55 6.14 3.33 -9.07
CA SER A 55 6.99 3.20 -7.90
C SER A 55 6.88 4.39 -6.96
N LEU A 56 6.86 4.07 -5.67
CA LEU A 56 7.04 5.03 -4.58
C LEU A 56 8.09 4.50 -3.60
N SER A 57 9.15 5.25 -3.36
CA SER A 57 10.15 4.81 -2.37
C SER A 57 9.62 5.00 -0.95
N THR A 58 9.19 6.21 -0.59
CA THR A 58 8.72 6.52 0.76
C THR A 58 7.41 7.31 0.74
N GLY A 59 6.37 6.76 1.37
CA GLY A 59 5.08 7.43 1.58
C GLY A 59 4.69 7.52 3.05
N TYR A 60 4.42 8.73 3.54
CA TYR A 60 3.99 8.93 4.93
C TYR A 60 2.48 8.76 5.10
N MET A 61 1.67 9.55 4.40
CA MET A 61 0.20 9.48 4.45
C MET A 61 -0.39 9.35 3.05
N LEU A 62 -0.79 8.13 2.69
CA LEU A 62 -1.45 7.87 1.41
C LEU A 62 -2.91 7.46 1.68
N GLN A 63 -3.85 8.25 1.16
CA GLN A 63 -5.27 8.04 1.41
C GLN A 63 -5.84 7.00 0.45
N THR A 64 -5.91 7.31 -0.84
CA THR A 64 -6.50 6.42 -1.85
C THR A 64 -5.54 6.16 -3.01
N ILE A 65 -5.17 4.88 -3.18
CA ILE A 65 -4.38 4.41 -4.31
C ILE A 65 -5.11 3.30 -5.06
N ASN A 66 -5.45 3.56 -6.32
CA ASN A 66 -6.13 2.55 -7.14
C ASN A 66 -5.18 1.44 -7.60
N ARG A 67 -3.99 1.81 -8.08
CA ARG A 67 -2.97 0.86 -8.53
C ARG A 67 -1.57 1.35 -8.18
N LEU A 68 -0.86 0.52 -7.44
CA LEU A 68 0.55 0.70 -7.10
C LEU A 68 1.32 -0.57 -7.48
N ALA A 69 2.39 -0.44 -8.28
CA ALA A 69 3.22 -1.61 -8.57
C ALA A 69 4.15 -1.89 -7.38
N SER A 70 4.96 -0.91 -6.99
CA SER A 70 5.85 -1.04 -5.83
C SER A 70 5.76 0.16 -4.90
N LEU A 71 5.73 -0.14 -3.61
CA LEU A 71 6.04 0.79 -2.54
C LEU A 71 7.24 0.20 -1.79
N SER A 72 8.30 0.95 -1.50
CA SER A 72 9.39 0.42 -0.66
C SER A 72 9.02 0.50 0.81
N THR A 73 8.64 1.68 1.28
CA THR A 73 8.27 1.96 2.67
C THR A 73 7.00 2.81 2.75
N GLY A 74 6.01 2.34 3.50
CA GLY A 74 4.77 3.09 3.78
C GLY A 74 4.46 3.19 5.28
N TYR A 75 4.09 4.37 5.77
CA TYR A 75 3.78 4.58 7.19
C TYR A 75 2.29 4.56 7.54
N MET A 76 1.45 5.25 6.76
CA MET A 76 0.00 5.30 6.95
C MET A 76 -0.69 5.18 5.59
N LEU A 77 -1.33 4.03 5.38
CA LEU A 77 -2.03 3.70 4.14
C LEU A 77 -3.50 3.42 4.47
N GLN A 78 -4.41 4.28 4.00
CA GLN A 78 -5.84 4.06 4.25
C GLN A 78 -6.41 3.02 3.28
N THR A 79 -6.46 3.33 1.99
CA THR A 79 -7.10 2.47 1.00
C THR A 79 -6.18 2.22 -0.19
N ILE A 80 -5.82 0.95 -0.41
CA ILE A 80 -5.14 0.52 -1.64
C ILE A 80 -5.93 -0.58 -2.33
N ASN A 81 -6.37 -0.31 -3.57
CA ASN A 81 -7.14 -1.30 -4.33
C ASN A 81 -6.27 -2.43 -4.86
N ARG A 82 -5.10 -2.11 -5.43
CA ARG A 82 -4.15 -3.10 -5.94
C ARG A 82 -2.72 -2.67 -5.65
N LEU A 83 -2.00 -3.52 -4.93
CA LEU A 83 -0.58 -3.41 -4.67
C LEU A 83 0.11 -4.71 -5.08
N VAL A 84 1.21 -4.62 -5.84
CA VAL A 84 1.98 -5.82 -6.19
C VAL A 84 3.00 -6.12 -5.10
N ILE A 85 3.91 -5.18 -4.83
CA ILE A 85 5.03 -5.41 -3.92
C ILE A 85 5.08 -4.32 -2.86
N LEU A 86 5.29 -4.74 -1.63
CA LEU A 86 5.66 -3.85 -0.55
C LEU A 86 6.57 -4.54 0.45
N PRO A 87 7.87 -4.22 0.48
CA PRO A 87 8.83 -4.79 1.42
C PRO A 87 8.45 -4.51 2.87
N THR A 88 8.21 -3.23 3.22
CA THR A 88 7.98 -2.80 4.60
C THR A 88 6.78 -1.85 4.70
N GLY A 89 5.90 -2.08 5.66
CA GLY A 89 4.88 -1.08 5.96
C GLY A 89 4.36 -1.10 7.39
N TYR A 90 4.05 0.10 7.86
CA TYR A 90 3.46 0.38 9.16
C TYR A 90 1.99 0.81 8.95
N MET A 91 1.14 0.55 9.95
CA MET A 91 -0.26 1.04 10.07
C MET A 91 -1.10 1.11 8.78
N ARG A 92 -1.97 0.12 8.54
CA ARG A 92 -2.87 0.13 7.38
C ARG A 92 -4.30 -0.23 7.70
N GLN A 93 -5.23 0.47 7.04
CA GLN A 93 -6.65 0.23 7.23
C GLN A 93 -7.21 -0.81 6.24
N THR A 94 -7.07 -0.59 4.93
CA THR A 94 -7.73 -1.45 3.93
C THR A 94 -6.86 -1.69 2.68
N ILE A 95 -6.60 -2.96 2.36
CA ILE A 95 -6.04 -3.38 1.07
C ILE A 95 -6.93 -4.41 0.40
N ASN A 96 -7.38 -4.13 -0.82
CA ASN A 96 -8.24 -5.07 -1.54
C ASN A 96 -7.46 -6.23 -2.14
N ARG A 97 -6.31 -5.97 -2.76
CA ARG A 97 -5.46 -7.00 -3.37
C ARG A 97 -3.99 -6.68 -3.15
N LEU A 98 -3.28 -7.62 -2.53
CA LEU A 98 -1.83 -7.59 -2.36
C LEU A 98 -1.22 -8.89 -2.86
N VAL A 99 -0.15 -8.79 -3.65
CA VAL A 99 0.58 -9.98 -4.13
C VAL A 99 1.62 -10.40 -3.10
N SER A 100 2.58 -9.54 -2.77
CA SER A 100 3.68 -9.88 -1.87
C SER A 100 3.91 -8.84 -0.79
N LEU A 101 4.08 -9.31 0.45
CA LEU A 101 4.47 -8.52 1.61
C LEU A 101 5.47 -9.33 2.44
N PRO A 102 6.78 -9.03 2.40
CA PRO A 102 7.77 -9.71 3.21
C PRO A 102 7.57 -9.44 4.71
N THR A 103 7.48 -8.16 5.12
CA THR A 103 7.30 -7.79 6.53
C THR A 103 6.18 -6.78 6.72
N SER A 104 5.37 -7.00 7.75
CA SER A 104 4.28 -6.10 8.11
C SER A 104 4.07 -5.99 9.61
N TYR A 105 3.93 -4.77 10.11
CA TYR A 105 3.77 -4.51 11.54
C TYR A 105 2.31 -4.48 11.98
N MET A 106 1.43 -3.78 11.25
CA MET A 106 0.00 -3.71 11.54
C MET A 106 -0.85 -3.58 10.27
N LEU A 107 -1.75 -4.53 10.06
CA LEU A 107 -2.77 -4.51 8.99
C LEU A 107 -4.14 -4.75 9.60
N GLN A 108 -5.09 -3.84 9.36
CA GLN A 108 -6.48 -4.05 9.76
C GLN A 108 -7.19 -5.00 8.80
N THR A 109 -7.47 -4.57 7.56
CA THR A 109 -8.29 -5.35 6.63
C THR A 109 -7.57 -5.65 5.32
N ILE A 110 -7.47 -6.94 4.97
CA ILE A 110 -7.04 -7.38 3.63
C ILE A 110 -8.07 -8.33 3.01
N ASN A 111 -8.57 -7.97 1.82
CA ASN A 111 -9.52 -8.83 1.11
C ASN A 111 -8.83 -10.04 0.45
N ARG A 112 -7.69 -9.82 -0.21
CA ARG A 112 -6.93 -10.89 -0.87
C ARG A 112 -5.44 -10.65 -0.75
N LEU A 113 -4.75 -11.60 -0.14
CA LEU A 113 -3.29 -11.66 -0.04
C LEU A 113 -2.79 -12.96 -0.65
N VAL A 114 -1.81 -12.88 -1.55
CA VAL A 114 -1.17 -14.09 -2.09
C VAL A 114 -0.12 -14.59 -1.11
N SER A 115 0.93 -13.82 -0.85
CA SER A 115 2.01 -14.25 0.05
C SER A 115 2.36 -13.19 1.07
N LEU A 116 2.45 -13.60 2.33
CA LEU A 116 3.02 -12.83 3.43
C LEU A 116 4.12 -13.66 4.09
N SER A 117 5.36 -13.18 4.15
CA SER A 117 6.45 -13.94 4.77
C SER A 117 6.40 -13.84 6.30
N THR A 118 6.25 -12.62 6.83
CA THR A 118 6.20 -12.35 8.27
C THR A 118 5.18 -11.25 8.59
N GLY A 119 4.22 -11.56 9.47
CA GLY A 119 3.22 -10.60 9.95
C GLY A 119 3.19 -10.52 11.48
N TYR A 120 3.24 -9.31 12.04
CA TYR A 120 3.18 -9.10 13.48
C TYR A 120 1.74 -8.97 14.01
N MET A 121 0.91 -8.11 13.41
CA MET A 121 -0.49 -7.89 13.80
C MET A 121 -1.41 -7.79 12.59
N LEU A 122 -2.32 -8.75 12.46
CA LEU A 122 -3.26 -8.87 11.34
C LEU A 122 -4.67 -9.05 11.91
N GLN A 123 -5.56 -8.07 11.73
CA GLN A 123 -6.92 -8.17 12.28
C GLN A 123 -7.82 -9.04 11.40
N THR A 124 -8.04 -8.67 10.14
CA THR A 124 -9.00 -9.34 9.27
C THR A 124 -8.40 -9.61 7.90
N ILE A 125 -8.30 -10.90 7.54
CA ILE A 125 -7.92 -11.34 6.20
C ILE A 125 -9.01 -12.24 5.62
N ASN A 126 -9.62 -11.80 4.52
CA ASN A 126 -10.67 -12.60 3.88
C ASN A 126 -10.11 -13.82 3.13
N ARG A 127 -9.00 -13.65 2.41
CA ARG A 127 -8.35 -14.72 1.66
C ARG A 127 -6.83 -14.58 1.71
N LEU A 128 -6.16 -15.60 2.22
CA LEU A 128 -4.71 -15.74 2.27
C LEU A 128 -4.29 -17.04 1.58
N VAL A 129 -3.34 -16.97 0.65
CA VAL A 129 -2.79 -18.19 0.03
C VAL A 129 -1.68 -18.78 0.88
N SER A 130 -0.63 -18.02 1.21
CA SER A 130 0.47 -18.55 2.02
C SER A 130 0.95 -17.58 3.11
N LEU A 131 1.21 -18.15 4.29
CA LEU A 131 1.87 -17.51 5.41
C LEU A 131 2.85 -18.47 6.09
N PRO A 132 4.18 -18.28 5.95
CA PRO A 132 5.16 -19.09 6.67
C PRO A 132 5.21 -18.78 8.17
N THR A 133 5.12 -17.49 8.55
CA THR A 133 5.27 -17.06 9.95
C THR A 133 4.31 -15.93 10.30
N GLY A 134 3.40 -16.18 11.26
CA GLY A 134 2.53 -15.17 11.85
C GLY A 134 2.66 -15.09 13.38
N TYR A 135 2.61 -13.87 13.94
CA TYR A 135 2.64 -13.67 15.38
C TYR A 135 1.26 -13.47 15.99
N MET A 136 0.42 -12.58 15.43
CA MET A 136 -0.96 -12.37 15.88
C MET A 136 -1.92 -12.20 14.71
N LEU A 137 -2.83 -13.16 14.57
CA LEU A 137 -3.93 -13.19 13.62
C LEU A 137 -5.26 -13.25 14.36
N GLN A 138 -6.13 -12.25 14.19
CA GLN A 138 -7.45 -12.29 14.81
C GLN A 138 -8.44 -13.12 13.97
N THR A 139 -8.70 -12.71 12.73
CA THR A 139 -9.71 -13.36 11.88
C THR A 139 -9.17 -13.64 10.49
N ILE A 140 -9.16 -14.92 10.11
CA ILE A 140 -9.00 -15.34 8.71
C ILE A 140 -10.26 -16.06 8.25
N ASN A 141 -10.84 -15.64 7.12
CA ASN A 141 -11.95 -16.38 6.53
C ASN A 141 -11.44 -17.57 5.70
N ARG A 142 -10.46 -17.36 4.80
CA ARG A 142 -9.93 -18.47 3.98
C ARG A 142 -8.41 -18.46 3.98
N LEU A 143 -7.83 -19.59 4.37
CA LEU A 143 -6.39 -19.84 4.40
C LEU A 143 -6.08 -21.12 3.62
N VAL A 144 -5.12 -21.08 2.70
CA VAL A 144 -4.70 -22.27 1.95
C VAL A 144 -3.53 -22.96 2.65
N SER A 145 -2.48 -22.25 3.01
CA SER A 145 -1.34 -22.82 3.74
C SER A 145 -0.81 -21.91 4.84
N LEU A 146 -0.45 -22.53 5.96
CA LEU A 146 0.15 -21.93 7.13
C LEU A 146 1.18 -22.89 7.70
N SER A 147 2.41 -22.42 7.93
CA SER A 147 3.48 -23.25 8.49
C SER A 147 3.60 -23.10 10.00
N THR A 148 3.73 -21.85 10.47
CA THR A 148 3.96 -21.55 11.89
C THR A 148 3.15 -20.33 12.31
N ASP A 149 2.35 -20.47 13.36
CA ASP A 149 1.61 -19.37 13.99
C ASP A 149 1.79 -19.41 15.50
N TYR A 150 1.93 -18.23 16.11
CA TYR A 150 1.99 -18.08 17.57
C TYR A 150 0.61 -17.85 18.20
N ILE A 151 -0.26 -17.02 17.58
CA ILE A 151 -1.60 -16.70 18.09
C ILE A 151 -2.57 -16.54 16.91
N LEU A 152 -3.57 -17.43 16.84
CA LEU A 152 -4.67 -17.37 15.88
C LEU A 152 -6.02 -17.47 16.63
N GLN A 153 -6.83 -16.42 16.59
CA GLN A 153 -8.09 -16.41 17.34
C GLN A 153 -9.24 -17.11 16.61
N THR A 154 -9.43 -16.86 15.31
CA THR A 154 -10.56 -17.41 14.56
C THR A 154 -10.22 -17.69 13.10
N ILE A 155 -10.53 -18.93 12.66
CA ILE A 155 -10.59 -19.28 11.24
C ILE A 155 -12.03 -19.63 10.87
N ASN A 156 -12.66 -18.84 10.00
CA ASN A 156 -14.00 -19.13 9.47
C ASN A 156 -13.93 -19.93 8.18
N ARG A 157 -13.73 -21.25 8.24
CA ARG A 157 -13.70 -22.11 7.04
C ARG A 157 -15.08 -22.11 6.33
N LYS A 158 -15.27 -21.23 5.35
CA LYS A 158 -16.34 -21.28 4.34
C LYS A 158 -15.77 -21.28 2.92
#